data_AF-A0A2N7JNX7-F1
#
_entry.id   AF-A0A2N7JNX7-F1
#
_cell.length_a   1.000
_cell.length_b   1.000
_cell.length_c   1.000
_cell.angle_alpha   90.00
_cell.angle_beta   90.00
_cell.angle_gamma   90.00
#
_symmetry.space_group_name_H-M   'P 1'
#
loop_
_entity.id
_entity.type
_entity.pdbx_description
1 polymer ?
#
loop_
_entity_poly.entity_id
_entity_poly.type
_entity_poly.pdbx_seq_one_letter_code
_entity_poly.pdbx_strand_id
1 'polypeptide(L)'
;MSSDKKPILGIPTNIITGFLGVGKTTAILNLMKNKPADENWAILVNEFGEIGVDGSLIQGNDSKQQVFIREVPGGCMCCAAGLPMQIALNQLLSEAKPDRLLIEPTGLGHPKEVLEVLSSEHYRKVLSLQKSVTLVDARKLSDTRYSEHDTFNQQITIADTIVGNKVDLYKSGDAEKLAEYVAQVCHPDTKLIFAHHGKIPSDEFDGNTSFYHHQAHGHHHHHHH
;
A
#
# COMPACT_ATOMS: atom_id res chain seq x y z
N MET A 1 -2.17 37.70 11.72
CA MET A 1 -1.48 37.17 10.54
C MET A 1 -2.23 35.91 10.12
N SER A 2 -3.15 36.05 9.17
CA SER A 2 -3.98 34.94 8.68
C SER A 2 -3.10 34.07 7.78
N SER A 3 -2.70 32.89 8.25
CA SER A 3 -2.06 31.93 7.37
C SER A 3 -3.13 31.38 6.43
N ASP A 4 -3.10 31.75 5.15
CA ASP A 4 -3.83 31.10 4.08
C ASP A 4 -3.33 29.65 3.94
N LYS A 5 -3.74 28.79 4.89
CA LYS A 5 -3.54 27.35 4.79
C LYS A 5 -4.60 26.85 3.83
N LYS A 6 -4.22 26.75 2.55
CA LYS A 6 -5.00 26.02 1.55
C LYS A 6 -5.39 24.66 2.16
N PRO A 7 -6.68 24.31 2.22
CA PRO A 7 -7.11 23.08 2.86
C PRO A 7 -6.54 21.89 2.09
N ILE A 8 -6.00 20.93 2.82
CA ILE A 8 -5.53 19.66 2.27
C ILE A 8 -6.77 18.81 1.97
N LEU A 9 -7.04 18.56 0.69
CA LEU A 9 -8.25 17.87 0.25
C LEU A 9 -7.89 16.86 -0.85
N GLY A 10 -8.49 15.67 -0.74
CA GLY A 10 -8.47 14.65 -1.78
C GLY A 10 -7.08 14.15 -2.21
N ILE A 11 -6.11 14.03 -1.30
CA ILE A 11 -4.77 13.53 -1.62
C ILE A 11 -4.88 12.08 -2.14
N PRO A 12 -4.46 11.78 -3.38
CA PRO A 12 -4.31 10.42 -3.88
C PRO A 12 -3.47 9.58 -2.92
N THR A 13 -4.09 8.51 -2.40
CA THR A 13 -3.49 7.66 -1.38
C THR A 13 -3.50 6.21 -1.83
N ASN A 14 -2.32 5.60 -1.90
CA ASN A 14 -2.16 4.18 -2.25
C ASN A 14 -1.63 3.39 -1.08
N ILE A 15 -2.12 2.16 -0.95
CA ILE A 15 -1.54 1.16 -0.05
C ILE A 15 -0.76 0.16 -0.89
N ILE A 16 0.49 -0.06 -0.51
CA ILE A 16 1.39 -1.02 -1.15
C ILE A 16 1.67 -2.12 -0.13
N THR A 17 1.04 -3.27 -0.32
CA THR A 17 1.07 -4.37 0.65
C THR A 17 1.65 -5.65 0.04
N GLY A 18 1.71 -6.71 0.83
CA GLY A 18 2.28 -7.99 0.48
C GLY A 18 3.19 -8.54 1.57
N PHE A 19 3.34 -9.86 1.57
CA PHE A 19 4.00 -10.60 2.64
C PHE A 19 5.49 -10.24 2.80
N LEU A 20 6.17 -10.74 3.84
CA LEU A 20 7.56 -10.34 4.08
C LEU A 20 8.47 -10.69 2.90
N GLY A 21 9.37 -9.75 2.57
CA GLY A 21 10.40 -9.96 1.55
C GLY A 21 9.90 -9.99 0.11
N VAL A 22 8.63 -9.70 -0.20
CA VAL A 22 8.12 -9.67 -1.59
C VAL A 22 8.65 -8.49 -2.42
N GLY A 23 9.29 -7.50 -1.78
CA GLY A 23 9.92 -6.35 -2.46
C GLY A 23 9.08 -5.06 -2.48
N LYS A 24 8.17 -4.87 -1.51
CA LYS A 24 7.34 -3.67 -1.34
C LYS A 24 8.17 -2.38 -1.36
N THR A 25 9.15 -2.31 -0.47
CA THR A 25 10.08 -1.18 -0.39
C THR A 25 10.84 -0.91 -1.68
N THR A 26 11.35 -1.96 -2.33
CA THR A 26 12.03 -1.82 -3.64
C THR A 26 11.09 -1.22 -4.69
N ALA A 27 9.81 -1.60 -4.67
CA ALA A 27 8.81 -1.03 -5.57
C ALA A 27 8.54 0.44 -5.28
N ILE A 28 8.43 0.83 -4.00
CA ILE A 28 8.28 2.24 -3.60
C ILE A 28 9.47 3.07 -4.08
N LEU A 29 10.69 2.60 -3.85
CA LEU A 29 11.91 3.29 -4.30
C LEU A 29 11.95 3.45 -5.83
N ASN A 30 11.49 2.47 -6.59
CA ASN A 30 11.40 2.59 -8.05
C ASN A 30 10.29 3.52 -8.51
N LEU A 31 9.15 3.54 -7.80
CA LEU A 31 8.08 4.48 -8.09
C LEU A 31 8.54 5.93 -7.86
N MET A 32 9.27 6.17 -6.77
CA MET A 32 9.83 7.49 -6.43
C MET A 32 10.84 8.01 -7.45
N LYS A 33 11.59 7.15 -8.13
CA LYS A 33 12.52 7.57 -9.20
C LYS A 33 11.80 8.19 -10.40
N ASN A 34 10.54 7.84 -10.63
CA ASN A 34 9.74 8.27 -11.77
C ASN A 34 8.64 9.28 -11.39
N LYS A 35 8.66 9.75 -10.15
CA LYS A 35 7.73 10.73 -9.62
C LYS A 35 7.88 12.08 -10.37
N PRO A 36 6.78 12.82 -10.63
CA PRO A 36 6.84 14.18 -11.16
C PRO A 36 7.70 15.12 -10.30
N ALA A 37 8.54 15.92 -10.93
CA ALA A 37 9.54 16.76 -10.23
C ALA A 37 8.91 17.92 -9.44
N ASP A 38 7.67 18.30 -9.76
CA ASP A 38 6.92 19.41 -9.16
C ASP A 38 5.96 18.99 -8.05
N GLU A 39 5.79 17.69 -7.83
CA GLU A 39 4.97 17.17 -6.74
C GLU A 39 5.78 17.05 -5.43
N ASN A 40 5.08 16.91 -4.31
CA ASN A 40 5.63 16.50 -3.02
C ASN A 40 5.00 15.16 -2.64
N TRP A 41 5.80 14.13 -2.41
CA TRP A 41 5.25 12.83 -2.02
C TRP A 41 5.52 12.55 -0.55
N ALA A 42 4.53 11.97 0.11
CA ALA A 42 4.64 11.49 1.47
C ALA A 42 4.58 9.96 1.49
N ILE A 43 5.38 9.34 2.34
CA ILE A 43 5.44 7.90 2.51
C ILE A 43 5.32 7.59 4.00
N LEU A 44 4.27 6.88 4.37
CA LEU A 44 4.06 6.38 5.72
C LEU A 44 4.42 4.90 5.75
N VAL A 45 5.44 4.55 6.53
CA VAL A 45 5.96 3.17 6.60
C VAL A 45 5.90 2.64 8.03
N ASN A 46 5.89 1.32 8.18
CA ASN A 46 5.90 0.75 9.51
C ASN A 46 7.31 0.62 10.12
N GLU A 47 8.33 0.34 9.32
CA GLU A 47 9.72 0.21 9.79
C GLU A 47 10.69 0.86 8.78
N PHE A 48 11.56 1.76 9.25
CA PHE A 48 12.57 2.42 8.39
C PHE A 48 13.62 1.45 7.81
N GLY A 49 13.89 0.34 8.52
CA GLY A 49 14.99 -0.58 8.22
C GLY A 49 14.90 -1.26 6.84
N GLU A 50 13.70 -1.44 6.28
CA GLU A 50 13.55 -2.05 4.95
C GLU A 50 13.85 -1.06 3.80
N ILE A 51 13.72 0.25 4.04
CA ILE A 51 13.96 1.29 3.02
C ILE A 51 15.43 1.63 2.88
N GLY A 52 16.24 1.37 3.93
CA GLY A 52 17.67 1.67 3.91
C GLY A 52 17.96 3.17 3.74
N VAL A 53 16.98 4.02 4.09
CA VAL A 53 17.05 5.47 3.98
C VAL A 53 16.91 6.03 5.39
N ASP A 54 17.91 6.78 5.85
CA ASP A 54 17.88 7.48 7.12
C ASP A 54 16.61 8.34 7.20
N GLY A 55 15.84 8.19 8.27
CA GLY A 55 14.50 8.76 8.48
C GLY A 55 14.41 10.29 8.54
N SER A 56 15.42 10.99 8.06
CA SER A 56 15.44 12.42 7.81
C SER A 56 15.40 12.63 6.31
N LEU A 57 14.30 13.20 5.80
CA LEU A 57 14.20 13.88 4.50
C LEU A 57 15.15 13.33 3.42
N ILE A 58 14.62 12.64 2.41
CA ILE A 58 15.32 12.63 1.11
C ILE A 58 15.17 14.05 0.55
N GLN A 59 15.88 15.01 1.14
CA GLN A 59 16.43 16.13 0.41
C GLN A 59 17.51 15.49 -0.43
N GLY A 60 17.12 15.04 -1.63
CA GLY A 60 18.09 14.71 -2.65
C GLY A 60 19.11 15.85 -2.71
N ASN A 61 20.35 15.54 -3.03
CA ASN A 61 21.38 16.55 -3.30
C ASN A 61 20.95 17.55 -4.41
N ASP A 62 19.84 17.26 -5.11
CA ASP A 62 18.99 18.21 -5.82
C ASP A 62 17.80 18.66 -4.96
N SER A 63 17.77 19.96 -4.64
CA SER A 63 16.73 20.70 -3.90
C SER A 63 15.32 20.71 -4.54
N LYS A 64 15.02 19.74 -5.41
CA LYS A 64 13.79 19.63 -6.21
C LYS A 64 12.97 18.37 -5.96
N GLN A 65 13.48 17.36 -5.25
CA GLN A 65 12.70 16.16 -4.91
C GLN A 65 12.33 16.19 -3.43
N GLN A 66 11.12 16.65 -3.11
CA GLN A 66 10.64 16.64 -1.73
C GLN A 66 9.87 15.35 -1.47
N VAL A 67 10.57 14.35 -0.93
CA VAL A 67 9.94 13.14 -0.41
C VAL A 67 10.04 13.15 1.11
N PHE A 68 8.88 13.05 1.75
CA PHE A 68 8.74 13.02 3.20
C PHE A 68 8.44 11.59 3.62
N ILE A 69 9.31 10.99 4.42
CA ILE A 69 9.11 9.63 4.92
C ILE A 69 8.90 9.72 6.43
N ARG A 70 7.87 9.05 6.93
CA ARG A 70 7.62 8.93 8.36
C ARG A 70 7.28 7.50 8.72
N GLU A 71 7.84 7.05 9.84
CA GLU A 71 7.53 5.76 10.44
C GLU A 71 6.36 5.87 11.42
N VAL A 72 5.57 4.81 11.54
CA VAL A 72 4.56 4.68 12.59
C VAL A 72 5.23 4.29 13.92
N PRO A 73 5.11 5.12 14.97
CA PRO A 73 5.71 4.82 16.26
C PRO A 73 5.23 3.50 16.85
N GLY A 74 6.15 2.67 17.33
CA GLY A 74 5.83 1.40 18.02
C GLY A 74 5.61 0.20 17.10
N GLY A 75 5.84 0.32 15.79
CA GLY A 75 6.03 -0.82 14.88
C GLY A 75 4.79 -1.65 14.55
N CYS A 76 3.58 -1.18 14.86
CA CYS A 76 2.34 -1.88 14.50
C CYS A 76 1.25 -0.92 14.02
N MET A 77 1.24 -0.64 12.72
CA MET A 77 0.18 0.12 12.04
C MET A 77 -1.22 -0.52 12.22
N CYS A 78 -1.28 -1.84 12.49
CA CYS A 78 -2.51 -2.63 12.61
C CYS A 78 -2.92 -3.01 14.05
N CYS A 79 -2.23 -2.55 15.11
CA CYS A 79 -2.58 -2.97 16.49
C CYS A 79 -3.58 -2.05 17.19
N ALA A 80 -4.60 -2.68 17.80
CA ALA A 80 -5.58 -2.31 18.83
C ALA A 80 -6.26 -0.92 18.87
N ALA A 81 -5.82 0.10 18.12
CA ALA A 81 -6.56 1.36 18.02
C ALA A 81 -6.26 2.19 16.76
N GLY A 82 -5.24 1.86 15.96
CA GLY A 82 -4.82 2.69 14.82
C GLY A 82 -4.35 4.11 15.22
N LEU A 83 -4.35 4.46 16.51
CA LEU A 83 -4.03 5.80 17.00
C LEU A 83 -2.56 6.19 16.70
N PRO A 84 -1.54 5.33 16.88
CA PRO A 84 -0.18 5.66 16.50
C PRO A 84 -0.06 5.99 15.00
N MET A 85 -0.75 5.22 14.15
CA MET A 85 -0.82 5.46 12.70
C MET A 85 -1.49 6.81 12.41
N GLN A 86 -2.65 7.09 13.01
CA GLN A 86 -3.37 8.35 12.81
C GLN A 86 -2.53 9.57 13.22
N ILE A 87 -1.80 9.48 14.34
CA ILE A 87 -0.90 10.55 14.80
C ILE A 87 0.21 10.78 13.78
N ALA A 88 0.90 9.71 13.37
CA ALA A 88 1.98 9.79 12.39
C ALA A 88 1.48 10.34 11.05
N LEU A 89 0.34 9.86 10.58
CA LEU A 89 -0.31 10.31 9.36
C LEU A 89 -0.68 11.80 9.44
N ASN A 90 -1.33 12.25 10.50
CA ASN A 90 -1.74 13.64 10.65
C ASN A 90 -0.53 14.60 10.71
N GLN A 91 0.54 14.19 11.39
CA GLN A 91 1.80 14.94 11.42
C GLN A 91 2.43 15.02 10.02
N LEU A 92 2.53 13.88 9.32
CA LEU A 92 3.06 13.81 7.96
C LEU A 92 2.27 14.70 6.99
N LEU A 93 0.94 14.64 7.03
CA LEU A 93 0.08 15.46 6.18
C LEU A 93 0.25 16.96 6.47
N SER A 94 0.35 17.34 7.75
CA SER A 94 0.52 18.75 8.14
C SER A 94 1.89 19.31 7.77
N GLU A 95 2.95 18.50 7.86
CA GLU A 95 4.33 18.90 7.56
C GLU A 95 4.60 18.91 6.07
N ALA A 96 4.27 17.81 5.37
CA ALA A 96 4.62 17.60 3.97
C ALA A 96 3.64 18.27 2.99
N LYS A 97 2.36 18.38 3.36
CA LYS A 97 1.26 18.81 2.47
C LYS A 97 1.37 18.14 1.08
N PRO A 98 1.37 16.80 1.04
CA PRO A 98 1.79 16.06 -0.15
C PRO A 98 0.72 16.08 -1.25
N ASP A 99 1.18 15.98 -2.49
CA ASP A 99 0.36 15.72 -3.67
C ASP A 99 0.01 14.23 -3.81
N ARG A 100 0.79 13.33 -3.19
CA ARG A 100 0.51 11.89 -3.13
C ARG A 100 1.00 11.27 -1.82
N LEU A 101 0.21 10.35 -1.28
CA LEU A 101 0.55 9.57 -0.11
C LEU A 101 0.69 8.09 -0.46
N LEU A 102 1.83 7.50 -0.13
CA LEU A 102 2.06 6.06 -0.20
C LEU A 102 2.11 5.49 1.21
N ILE A 103 1.47 4.34 1.42
CA ILE A 103 1.44 3.67 2.71
C ILE A 103 1.96 2.25 2.55
N GLU A 104 3.00 1.92 3.31
CA GLU A 104 3.58 0.58 3.39
C GLU A 104 3.35 0.00 4.79
N PRO A 105 2.31 -0.85 4.98
CA PRO A 105 2.17 -1.63 6.20
C PRO A 105 3.27 -2.73 6.27
N THR A 106 3.44 -3.34 7.45
CA THR A 106 4.35 -4.48 7.58
C THR A 106 3.94 -5.63 6.67
N GLY A 107 4.90 -6.52 6.36
CA GLY A 107 4.59 -7.76 5.63
C GLY A 107 3.62 -8.69 6.37
N LEU A 108 3.49 -8.55 7.69
CA LEU A 108 2.48 -9.24 8.52
C LEU A 108 1.30 -8.33 8.89
N GLY A 109 1.22 -7.16 8.27
CA GLY A 109 0.19 -6.17 8.56
C GLY A 109 -1.14 -6.65 8.01
N HIS A 110 -2.21 -6.16 8.64
CA HIS A 110 -3.57 -6.40 8.20
C HIS A 110 -4.05 -5.17 7.41
N PRO A 111 -4.00 -5.21 6.06
CA PRO A 111 -4.22 -4.02 5.24
C PRO A 111 -5.69 -3.59 5.20
N LYS A 112 -6.63 -4.48 5.55
CA LYS A 112 -8.06 -4.15 5.63
C LYS A 112 -8.31 -3.10 6.71
N GLU A 113 -7.69 -3.27 7.87
CA GLU A 113 -7.79 -2.41 9.04
C GLU A 113 -7.15 -1.04 8.75
N VAL A 114 -6.06 -1.04 7.99
CA VAL A 114 -5.44 0.19 7.47
C VAL A 114 -6.41 0.92 6.52
N LEU A 115 -7.03 0.21 5.59
CA LEU A 115 -8.05 0.78 4.69
C LEU A 115 -9.27 1.32 5.45
N GLU A 116 -9.73 0.62 6.50
CA GLU A 116 -10.83 1.06 7.36
C GLU A 116 -10.52 2.39 8.07
N VAL A 117 -9.30 2.53 8.62
CA VAL A 117 -8.87 3.79 9.22
C VAL A 117 -8.84 4.90 8.17
N LEU A 118 -8.26 4.66 7.00
CA LEU A 118 -8.11 5.67 5.96
C LEU A 118 -9.44 6.04 5.26
N SER A 119 -10.42 5.15 5.29
CA SER A 119 -11.77 5.39 4.74
C SER A 119 -12.74 6.01 5.75
N SER A 120 -12.33 6.16 7.02
CA SER A 120 -13.16 6.77 8.06
C SER A 120 -13.59 8.21 7.73
N GLU A 121 -14.67 8.66 8.36
CA GLU A 121 -15.24 10.00 8.11
C GLU A 121 -14.23 11.14 8.28
N HIS A 122 -13.26 10.97 9.18
CA HIS A 122 -12.21 11.95 9.45
C HIS A 122 -11.32 12.18 8.22
N TYR A 123 -10.99 11.12 7.47
CA TYR A 123 -10.08 11.19 6.34
C TYR A 123 -10.78 11.31 4.98
N ARG A 124 -12.08 11.04 4.89
CA ARG A 124 -12.83 10.97 3.63
C ARG A 124 -12.75 12.23 2.75
N LYS A 125 -12.54 13.42 3.34
CA LYS A 125 -12.35 14.67 2.59
C LYS A 125 -10.87 14.97 2.28
N VAL A 126 -9.97 14.44 3.11
CA VAL A 126 -8.53 14.73 3.07
C VAL A 126 -7.81 13.77 2.13
N LEU A 127 -8.23 12.50 2.11
CA LEU A 127 -7.63 11.43 1.31
C LEU A 127 -8.59 11.00 0.20
N SER A 128 -8.02 10.69 -0.96
CA SER A 128 -8.69 10.00 -2.06
C SER A 128 -8.03 8.64 -2.23
N LEU A 129 -8.66 7.59 -1.69
CA LEU A 129 -8.13 6.23 -1.78
C LEU A 129 -8.11 5.75 -3.22
N GLN A 130 -6.90 5.56 -3.72
CA GLN A 130 -6.62 4.98 -5.02
C GLN A 130 -6.43 3.47 -4.89
N LYS A 131 -6.23 2.79 -6.02
CA LYS A 131 -5.99 1.35 -6.10
C LYS A 131 -4.99 0.85 -5.05
N SER A 132 -5.37 -0.23 -4.35
CA SER A 132 -4.47 -1.01 -3.52
C SER A 132 -3.62 -1.94 -4.37
N VAL A 133 -2.32 -1.98 -4.11
CA VAL A 133 -1.35 -2.78 -4.86
C VAL A 133 -0.71 -3.80 -3.93
N THR A 134 -0.89 -5.09 -4.23
CA THR A 134 -0.33 -6.19 -3.43
C THR A 134 0.76 -6.91 -4.22
N LEU A 135 1.98 -6.91 -3.68
CA LEU A 135 3.09 -7.68 -4.25
C LEU A 135 3.06 -9.11 -3.73
N VAL A 136 3.21 -10.07 -4.65
CA VAL A 136 3.23 -11.50 -4.35
C VAL A 136 4.46 -12.14 -4.99
N ASP A 137 5.17 -12.98 -4.24
CA ASP A 137 6.21 -13.86 -4.78
C ASP A 137 5.59 -15.23 -5.06
N ALA A 138 5.26 -15.52 -6.33
CA ALA A 138 4.51 -16.72 -6.71
C ALA A 138 5.15 -18.04 -6.24
N ARG A 139 6.48 -18.05 -6.05
CA ARG A 139 7.24 -19.21 -5.55
C ARG A 139 6.82 -19.63 -4.14
N LYS A 140 6.16 -18.74 -3.39
CA LYS A 140 5.65 -19.00 -2.05
C LYS A 140 4.32 -19.74 -2.05
N LEU A 141 3.56 -19.72 -3.15
CA LEU A 141 2.24 -20.36 -3.23
C LEU A 141 2.30 -21.88 -3.13
N SER A 142 3.43 -22.50 -3.44
CA SER A 142 3.60 -23.95 -3.27
C SER A 142 3.76 -24.38 -1.81
N ASP A 143 3.95 -23.44 -0.90
CA ASP A 143 4.10 -23.69 0.53
C ASP A 143 2.77 -23.42 1.24
N THR A 144 2.16 -24.45 1.81
CA THR A 144 0.85 -24.35 2.46
C THR A 144 0.84 -23.37 3.63
N ARG A 145 2.00 -23.14 4.26
CA ARG A 145 2.16 -22.11 5.30
C ARG A 145 1.91 -20.68 4.79
N TYR A 146 1.88 -20.47 3.48
CA TYR A 146 1.48 -19.21 2.85
C TYR A 146 0.05 -19.29 2.33
N SER A 147 -0.29 -20.30 1.52
CA SER A 147 -1.62 -20.39 0.88
C SER A 147 -2.77 -20.59 1.87
N GLU A 148 -2.50 -21.12 3.06
CA GLU A 148 -3.47 -21.29 4.16
C GLU A 148 -3.34 -20.20 5.23
N HIS A 149 -2.44 -19.22 5.05
CA HIS A 149 -2.22 -18.18 6.05
C HIS A 149 -3.20 -17.01 5.86
N ASP A 150 -3.98 -16.72 6.89
CA ASP A 150 -5.04 -15.70 6.84
C ASP A 150 -4.55 -14.32 6.38
N THR A 151 -3.45 -13.80 6.95
CA THR A 151 -2.88 -12.51 6.53
C THR A 151 -2.43 -12.51 5.07
N PHE A 152 -1.82 -13.60 4.58
CA PHE A 152 -1.40 -13.70 3.17
C PHE A 152 -2.62 -13.63 2.25
N ASN A 153 -3.68 -14.36 2.59
CA ASN A 153 -4.93 -14.40 1.84
C ASN A 153 -5.68 -13.06 1.92
N GLN A 154 -5.71 -12.43 3.09
CA GLN A 154 -6.31 -11.11 3.26
C GLN A 154 -5.61 -10.07 2.37
N GLN A 155 -4.28 -10.04 2.35
CA GLN A 155 -3.50 -9.13 1.51
C GLN A 155 -3.81 -9.28 0.01
N ILE A 156 -4.02 -10.51 -0.45
CA ILE A 156 -4.34 -10.81 -1.86
C ILE A 156 -5.79 -10.44 -2.20
N THR A 157 -6.74 -10.80 -1.34
CA THR A 157 -8.17 -10.63 -1.63
C THR A 157 -8.64 -9.17 -1.62
N ILE A 158 -7.96 -8.28 -0.87
CA ILE A 158 -8.29 -6.85 -0.82
C ILE A 158 -7.63 -6.02 -1.94
N ALA A 159 -6.87 -6.65 -2.83
CA ALA A 159 -6.09 -5.97 -3.85
C ALA A 159 -6.93 -5.56 -5.05
N ASP A 160 -6.79 -4.30 -5.46
CA ASP A 160 -7.22 -3.86 -6.79
C ASP A 160 -6.26 -4.37 -7.87
N THR A 161 -4.97 -4.46 -7.53
CA THR A 161 -3.94 -4.98 -8.42
C THR A 161 -2.99 -5.91 -7.68
N ILE A 162 -2.90 -7.15 -8.15
CA ILE A 162 -1.88 -8.12 -7.76
C ILE A 162 -0.68 -7.96 -8.67
N VAL A 163 0.50 -7.86 -8.07
CA VAL A 163 1.79 -7.82 -8.77
C VAL A 163 2.57 -9.07 -8.41
N GLY A 164 2.61 -10.04 -9.32
CA GLY A 164 3.56 -11.15 -9.27
C GLY A 164 4.99 -10.64 -9.45
N ASN A 165 5.65 -10.32 -8.34
CA ASN A 165 6.99 -9.75 -8.34
C ASN A 165 8.06 -10.85 -8.29
N LYS A 166 9.29 -10.46 -8.65
CA LYS A 166 10.48 -11.33 -8.73
C LYS A 166 10.37 -12.41 -9.81
N VAL A 167 9.75 -12.08 -10.94
CA VAL A 167 9.63 -13.01 -12.07
C VAL A 167 10.98 -13.50 -12.60
N ASP A 168 12.05 -12.73 -12.37
CA ASP A 168 13.43 -13.12 -12.64
C ASP A 168 13.88 -14.38 -11.87
N LEU A 169 13.17 -14.75 -10.81
CA LEU A 169 13.46 -15.93 -9.99
C LEU A 169 12.45 -17.07 -10.17
N TYR A 170 11.43 -16.89 -11.02
CA TYR A 170 10.36 -17.86 -11.21
C TYR A 170 10.87 -19.10 -11.95
N LYS A 171 10.24 -20.23 -11.66
CA LYS A 171 10.37 -21.48 -12.41
C LYS A 171 9.13 -21.67 -13.29
N SER A 172 9.23 -22.63 -14.23
CA SER A 172 8.10 -23.04 -15.05
C SER A 172 6.89 -23.39 -14.18
N GLY A 173 5.73 -22.78 -14.45
CA GLY A 173 4.49 -23.01 -13.70
C GLY A 173 4.23 -22.05 -12.55
N ASP A 174 5.20 -21.23 -12.11
CA ASP A 174 4.97 -20.32 -10.97
C ASP A 174 4.00 -19.18 -11.34
N ALA A 175 4.12 -18.62 -12.54
CA ALA A 175 3.23 -17.55 -13.01
C ALA A 175 1.80 -18.06 -13.20
N GLU A 176 1.66 -19.26 -13.78
CA GLU A 176 0.38 -19.92 -14.01
C GLU A 176 -0.33 -20.22 -12.67
N LYS A 177 0.40 -20.74 -11.69
CA LYS A 177 -0.15 -20.97 -10.33
C LYS A 177 -0.64 -19.70 -9.68
N LEU A 178 0.09 -18.59 -9.81
CA LEU A 178 -0.38 -17.30 -9.27
C LEU A 178 -1.65 -16.84 -9.99
N ALA A 179 -1.72 -16.98 -11.31
CA ALA A 179 -2.91 -16.62 -12.08
C ALA A 179 -4.14 -17.46 -11.67
N GLU A 180 -3.97 -18.77 -11.54
CA GLU A 180 -5.03 -19.68 -11.05
C GLU A 180 -5.47 -19.32 -9.64
N TYR A 181 -4.50 -19.06 -8.75
CA TYR A 181 -4.77 -18.70 -7.36
C TYR A 181 -5.56 -17.38 -7.25
N VAL A 182 -5.12 -16.34 -7.97
CA VAL A 182 -5.81 -15.03 -8.01
C VAL A 182 -7.22 -15.19 -8.58
N ALA A 183 -7.38 -15.94 -9.67
CA ALA A 183 -8.70 -16.19 -10.26
C ALA A 183 -9.64 -16.94 -9.30
N GLN A 184 -9.10 -17.76 -8.40
CA GLN A 184 -9.89 -18.51 -7.42
C GLN A 184 -10.32 -17.66 -6.23
N VAL A 185 -9.46 -16.77 -5.72
CA VAL A 185 -9.68 -16.09 -4.43
C VAL A 185 -10.04 -14.61 -4.54
N CYS A 186 -9.67 -13.93 -5.62
CA CYS A 186 -9.88 -12.49 -5.78
C CYS A 186 -11.21 -12.15 -6.47
N HIS A 187 -11.57 -10.86 -6.43
CA HIS A 187 -12.69 -10.33 -7.19
C HIS A 187 -12.40 -10.43 -8.71
N PRO A 188 -13.41 -10.65 -9.58
CA PRO A 188 -13.20 -10.72 -11.03
C PRO A 188 -12.53 -9.50 -11.65
N ASP A 189 -12.68 -8.33 -11.04
CA ASP A 189 -12.08 -7.07 -11.49
C ASP A 189 -10.63 -6.86 -11.00
N THR A 190 -10.12 -7.75 -10.14
CA THR A 190 -8.73 -7.68 -9.66
C THR A 190 -7.77 -7.92 -10.83
N LYS A 191 -6.90 -6.94 -11.08
CA LYS A 191 -5.91 -7.03 -12.15
C LYS A 191 -4.69 -7.81 -11.67
N LEU A 192 -4.19 -8.75 -12.48
CA LEU A 192 -2.91 -9.42 -12.26
C LEU A 192 -1.88 -8.94 -13.28
N ILE A 193 -0.74 -8.44 -12.78
CA ILE A 193 0.44 -8.12 -13.58
C ILE A 193 1.69 -8.77 -13.01
N PHE A 194 2.77 -8.75 -13.79
CA PHE A 194 4.04 -9.36 -13.42
C PHE A 194 5.17 -8.33 -13.48
N ALA A 195 6.06 -8.38 -12.49
CA ALA A 195 7.17 -7.45 -12.35
C ALA A 195 8.45 -8.15 -11.90
N HIS A 196 9.60 -7.57 -12.24
CA HIS A 196 10.89 -7.91 -11.67
C HIS A 196 11.47 -6.66 -11.00
N HIS A 197 12.21 -6.86 -9.91
CA HIS A 197 12.79 -5.78 -9.10
C HIS A 197 11.79 -4.69 -8.67
N GLY A 198 10.50 -5.01 -8.50
CA GLY A 198 9.50 -4.03 -8.07
C GLY A 198 9.23 -2.92 -9.11
N LYS A 199 9.53 -3.14 -10.39
CA LYS A 199 9.17 -2.20 -11.45
C LYS A 199 7.70 -2.37 -11.82
N ILE A 200 6.86 -1.45 -11.31
CA ILE A 200 5.42 -1.46 -11.50
C ILE A 200 5.05 -0.23 -12.36
N PRO A 201 4.24 -0.39 -13.42
CA PRO A 201 3.73 0.75 -14.19
C PRO A 201 2.96 1.73 -13.30
N SER A 202 3.11 3.03 -13.52
CA SER A 202 2.55 4.06 -12.64
C SER A 202 1.02 4.11 -12.66
N ASP A 203 0.40 3.72 -13.78
CA ASP A 203 -1.05 3.65 -13.98
C ASP A 203 -1.74 2.58 -13.13
N GLU A 204 -0.99 1.63 -12.58
CA GLU A 204 -1.51 0.66 -11.60
C GLU A 204 -1.85 1.29 -10.25
N PHE A 205 -1.31 2.48 -9.97
CA PHE A 205 -1.58 3.23 -8.75
C PHE A 205 -2.73 4.24 -8.93
N ASP A 206 -3.22 4.45 -10.15
CA ASP A 206 -4.23 5.45 -10.44
C ASP A 206 -5.63 4.82 -10.58
N GLY A 207 -6.64 5.52 -10.07
CA GLY A 207 -8.04 5.11 -10.11
C GLY A 207 -8.58 4.75 -8.72
N ASN A 208 -9.89 4.89 -8.53
CA ASN A 208 -10.54 4.61 -7.26
C ASN A 208 -10.35 3.14 -6.85
N THR A 209 -10.13 2.92 -5.55
CA THR A 209 -10.14 1.56 -5.01
C THR A 209 -11.53 0.91 -5.08
N SER A 210 -11.56 -0.40 -5.34
CA SER A 210 -12.76 -1.24 -5.22
C SER A 210 -13.13 -1.54 -3.77
N PHE A 211 -12.30 -1.17 -2.79
CA PHE A 211 -12.53 -1.46 -1.37
C PHE A 211 -13.92 -1.00 -0.87
N TYR A 212 -14.42 0.15 -1.34
CA TYR A 212 -15.75 0.64 -0.98
C TYR A 212 -16.88 -0.29 -1.45
N HIS A 213 -16.72 -0.94 -2.60
CA HIS A 213 -17.69 -1.92 -3.11
C HIS A 213 -17.66 -3.20 -2.26
N HIS A 214 -16.47 -3.62 -1.83
CA HIS A 214 -16.31 -4.80 -0.96
C HIS A 214 -16.95 -4.63 0.43
N GLN A 215 -16.91 -3.43 1.03
CA GLN A 215 -17.60 -3.18 2.30
C GLN A 215 -19.12 -3.29 2.18
N ALA A 216 -19.71 -2.77 1.10
CA ALA A 216 -21.16 -2.75 0.92
C ALA A 216 -21.77 -4.17 0.80
N HIS A 217 -21.03 -5.12 0.21
CA HIS A 217 -21.48 -6.50 0.08
C HIS A 217 -21.19 -7.38 1.31
N GLY A 218 -20.15 -7.05 2.11
CA GLY A 218 -19.78 -7.82 3.31
C GLY A 218 -20.74 -7.70 4.50
N HIS A 219 -21.52 -6.61 4.59
CA HIS A 219 -22.47 -6.40 5.69
C HIS A 219 -23.73 -7.29 5.66
N HIS A 220 -23.98 -8.02 4.56
CA HIS A 220 -25.15 -8.89 4.45
C HIS A 220 -24.95 -10.32 5.01
N HIS A 221 -23.73 -10.71 5.41
CA HIS A 221 -23.45 -12.11 5.80
C HIS A 221 -23.26 -12.37 7.31
N HIS A 222 -23.37 -11.35 8.19
CA HIS A 222 -23.14 -11.52 9.64
C HIS A 222 -24.39 -11.52 10.54
N HIS A 223 -25.58 -11.78 10.00
CA HIS A 223 -26.76 -12.11 10.79
C HIS A 223 -27.29 -13.49 10.43
N HIS A 224 -26.62 -14.55 10.89
CA HIS A 224 -27.24 -15.85 11.19
C HIS A 224 -26.17 -16.75 11.82
N HIS A 225 -26.08 -16.75 13.16
CA HIS A 225 -26.17 -17.95 14.00
C HIS A 225 -26.09 -17.58 15.49
#